data_AF-C6SMB6-F1
#
_entry.id   AF-C6SMB6-F1
#
_cell.length_a   1.000
_cell.length_b   1.000
_cell.length_c   1.000
_cell.angle_alpha   90.00
_cell.angle_beta   90.00
_cell.angle_gamma   90.00
#
_symmetry.space_group_name_H-M   'P 1'
#
loop_
_entity.id
_entity.type
_entity.pdbx_description
1 polymer ?
#
loop_
_entity_poly.entity_id
_entity_poly.type
_entity_poly.pdbx_seq_one_letter_code
_entity_poly.pdbx_strand_id
1 'polypeptide(L)' 'MVKLLGDYGWHTHGYSDKVLFAVEGDMAVDFADGGSMTIREGEMAVVPKSVSHRPRSENGCSLVLIELSDPSEAV' A
#
# COMPACT_ATOMS: atom_id res chain seq x y z
N MET A 1 11.29 -0.47 3.68
CA MET A 1 11.02 0.71 2.85
C MET A 1 11.01 0.27 1.41
N VAL A 2 10.07 0.78 0.62
CA VAL A 2 9.91 0.43 -0.81
C VAL A 2 9.74 1.69 -1.64
N LYS A 3 10.07 1.62 -2.93
CA LYS A 3 9.78 2.68 -3.91
C LYS A 3 8.77 2.14 -4.92
N LEU A 4 7.73 2.91 -5.19
CA LEU A 4 6.67 2.57 -6.13
C LEU A 4 6.67 3.59 -7.27
N LEU A 5 6.62 3.11 -8.51
CA LEU A 5 6.37 3.91 -9.72
C LEU A 5 5.44 3.08 -10.63
N GLY A 6 4.38 3.69 -11.14
CA GLY A 6 3.29 2.97 -11.79
C GLY A 6 2.40 2.27 -10.77
N ASP A 7 1.80 1.14 -11.14
CA ASP A 7 0.96 0.34 -10.26
C ASP A 7 1.64 -0.97 -9.81
N TYR A 8 1.29 -1.39 -8.59
CA TYR A 8 1.54 -2.73 -8.10
C TYR A 8 0.20 -3.47 -8.11
N GLY A 9 0.11 -4.51 -8.94
CA GLY A 9 -1.15 -5.17 -9.31
C GLY A 9 -2.03 -5.58 -8.12
N TRP A 10 -3.30 -5.86 -8.43
CA TRP A 10 -4.31 -6.24 -7.43
C TRP A 10 -3.84 -7.42 -6.58
N HIS A 11 -3.87 -7.24 -5.26
CA HIS A 11 -3.49 -8.27 -4.31
C HIS A 11 -4.25 -8.12 -3.00
N THR A 12 -4.11 -9.11 -2.12
CA THR A 12 -4.78 -9.16 -0.82
C THR A 12 -3.84 -9.80 0.20
N HIS A 13 -3.74 -9.23 1.40
CA HIS A 13 -2.97 -9.81 2.49
C HIS A 13 -3.88 -10.58 3.44
N GLY A 14 -3.56 -11.85 3.67
CA GLY A 14 -4.37 -12.74 4.50
C GLY A 14 -4.02 -12.70 5.99
N TYR A 15 -2.91 -12.07 6.36
CA TYR A 15 -2.33 -12.22 7.69
C TYR A 15 -2.62 -11.04 8.64
N SER A 16 -2.22 -9.82 8.26
CA SER A 16 -2.37 -8.61 9.10
C SER A 16 -2.89 -7.42 8.31
N ASP A 17 -3.32 -6.39 9.04
CA ASP A 17 -3.45 -5.04 8.51
C ASP A 17 -2.07 -4.52 8.06
N LYS A 18 -2.06 -3.60 7.10
CA LYS A 18 -0.85 -2.97 6.57
C LYS A 18 -0.90 -1.47 6.75
N VAL A 19 0.10 -0.90 7.41
CA VAL A 19 0.27 0.55 7.45
C VAL A 19 1.14 0.98 6.27
N LEU A 20 0.66 1.99 5.54
CA LEU A 20 1.36 2.67 4.47
C LEU A 20 1.68 4.09 4.94
N PHE A 21 2.96 4.47 4.94
CA PHE A 21 3.39 5.82 5.23
C PHE A 21 4.19 6.38 4.04
N ALA A 22 3.67 7.43 3.41
CA ALA A 22 4.31 8.11 2.29
C ALA A 22 5.39 9.06 2.83
N VAL A 23 6.66 8.69 2.62
CA VAL A 23 7.81 9.48 3.07
C VAL A 23 8.16 10.57 2.08
N GLU A 24 8.05 10.28 0.78
CA GLU A 24 8.35 11.21 -0.31
C GLU A 24 7.40 10.91 -1.47
N GLY A 25 6.76 11.95 -2.00
CA GLY A 25 5.78 11.83 -3.08
C GLY A 25 4.44 11.22 -2.64
N ASP A 26 3.49 11.22 -3.57
CA ASP A 26 2.10 10.82 -3.33
C ASP A 26 1.78 9.45 -3.94
N MET A 27 0.81 8.75 -3.34
CA MET A 27 0.26 7.52 -3.89
C MET A 27 -1.26 7.46 -3.77
N ALA A 28 -1.86 6.53 -4.52
CA ALA A 28 -3.24 6.12 -4.36
C ALA A 28 -3.33 4.61 -4.13
N VAL A 29 -4.36 4.20 -3.42
CA VAL A 29 -4.75 2.79 -3.23
C VAL A 29 -6.16 2.63 -3.76
N ASP A 30 -6.31 1.89 -4.85
CA ASP A 30 -7.63 1.54 -5.39
C ASP A 30 -8.17 0.29 -4.68
N PHE A 31 -9.48 0.22 -4.48
CA PHE A 31 -10.18 -0.90 -3.83
C PHE A 31 -11.14 -1.58 -4.80
N ALA A 32 -11.45 -2.85 -4.54
CA ALA A 32 -12.27 -3.67 -5.45
C ALA A 32 -13.72 -3.18 -5.59
N ASP A 33 -14.23 -2.37 -4.64
CA ASP A 33 -15.55 -1.75 -4.69
C ASP A 33 -15.61 -0.47 -5.56
N GLY A 34 -14.49 -0.10 -6.18
CA GLY A 34 -14.35 1.11 -7.00
C GLY A 34 -13.95 2.35 -6.20
N GLY A 35 -13.79 2.24 -4.88
CA GLY A 35 -13.23 3.29 -4.04
C GLY A 35 -11.73 3.49 -4.29
N SER A 36 -11.23 4.68 -3.92
CA SER A 36 -9.79 4.97 -3.92
C SER A 36 -9.44 5.88 -2.75
N MET A 37 -8.26 5.65 -2.16
CA MET A 37 -7.70 6.46 -1.09
C MET A 37 -6.40 7.08 -1.57
N THR A 38 -6.26 8.39 -1.43
CA THR A 38 -4.98 9.09 -1.66
C THR A 38 -4.22 9.21 -0.35
N ILE A 39 -2.92 8.94 -0.41
CA ILE A 39 -1.98 9.15 0.70
C ILE A 39 -0.93 10.14 0.18
N ARG A 40 -0.92 11.34 0.74
CA ARG A 40 0.05 12.39 0.40
C ARG A 40 1.34 12.21 1.18
N GLU A 41 2.41 12.85 0.71
CA GLU A 41 3.66 12.95 1.45
C GLU A 41 3.41 13.39 2.92
N GLY A 42 3.96 12.63 3.87
CA GLY A 42 3.78 12.84 5.31
C GLY A 42 2.48 12.26 5.88
N GLU A 43 1.59 11.70 5.06
CA GLU A 43 0.39 11.02 5.51
C GLU A 43 0.60 9.51 5.67
N MET A 44 -0.22 8.92 6.54
CA MET A 44 -0.30 7.47 6.72
C MET A 44 -1.73 6.99 6.58
N ALA A 45 -1.87 5.75 6.10
CA ALA A 45 -3.14 5.05 6.08
C ALA A 45 -2.96 3.58 6.42
N VAL A 46 -4.07 2.94 6.78
CA VAL A 46 -4.14 1.50 7.03
C VAL A 46 -4.95 0.85 5.93
N VAL A 47 -4.40 -0.18 5.31
CA VAL A 47 -5.16 -1.13 4.49
C VAL A 47 -5.54 -2.31 5.39
N PRO A 48 -6.83 -2.53 5.68
CA PRO A 48 -7.25 -3.63 6.53
C PRO A 48 -6.91 -4.99 5.92
N LYS A 49 -6.69 -5.98 6.78
CA LYS A 49 -6.55 -7.38 6.43
C LYS A 49 -7.66 -7.83 5.48
N SER A 50 -7.30 -8.67 4.52
CA SER A 50 -8.20 -9.29 3.55
C SER A 50 -8.89 -8.30 2.58
N VAL A 51 -8.49 -7.02 2.56
CA VAL A 51 -8.95 -6.06 1.57
C VAL A 51 -8.14 -6.20 0.27
N SER A 52 -8.84 -6.46 -0.83
CA SER A 52 -8.24 -6.44 -2.17
C SER A 52 -8.02 -5.01 -2.62
N HIS A 53 -6.78 -4.71 -2.98
CA HIS A 53 -6.36 -3.36 -3.31
C HIS A 53 -5.24 -3.33 -4.35
N ARG A 54 -5.06 -2.17 -4.99
CA ARG A 54 -4.01 -1.89 -5.96
C ARG A 54 -3.33 -0.54 -5.66
N PRO A 55 -2.13 -0.55 -5.06
CA PRO A 55 -1.30 0.63 -4.91
C PRO A 55 -0.82 1.17 -6.26
N ARG A 56 -0.80 2.50 -6.42
CA ARG A 56 -0.23 3.15 -7.60
C ARG A 56 0.35 4.53 -7.30
N SER A 57 1.36 4.94 -8.05
CA SER A 57 1.90 6.30 -8.05
C SER A 57 2.38 6.68 -9.45
N GLU A 58 1.84 7.78 -9.99
CA GLU A 58 2.18 8.27 -11.33
C GLU A 58 3.58 8.91 -11.38
N ASN A 59 3.93 9.68 -10.33
CA ASN A 59 5.19 10.42 -10.26
C ASN A 59 6.26 9.73 -9.39
N GLY A 60 5.92 8.58 -8.80
CA GLY A 60 6.77 7.85 -7.87
C GLY A 60 6.49 8.21 -6.41
N CYS A 61 6.62 7.22 -5.52
CA CYS A 61 6.46 7.39 -4.07
C CYS A 61 7.42 6.47 -3.28
N SER A 62 8.06 7.02 -2.24
CA SER A 62 8.85 6.26 -1.26
C SER A 62 8.01 5.95 -0.03
N LEU A 63 7.91 4.67 0.33
CA LEU A 63 6.98 4.19 1.36
C LEU A 63 7.70 3.47 2.49
N VAL A 64 7.27 3.71 3.72
CA VAL A 64 7.47 2.80 4.84
C VAL A 64 6.22 1.93 4.97
N LEU A 65 6.45 0.62 5.05
CA LEU A 65 5.42 -0.38 5.29
C LEU A 65 5.61 -0.90 6.72
N ILE A 66 4.52 -0.97 7.48
CA ILE A 66 4.50 -1.64 8.78
C ILE A 66 3.43 -2.73 8.70
N GLU A 67 3.87 -3.96 8.77
CA GLU A 67 3.02 -5.16 8.78
C GLU A 67 3.70 -6.22 9.65
N LEU A 68 2.95 -7.24 10.05
CA LEU A 68 3.56 -8.43 10.63
C LEU A 68 4.23 -9.20 9.49
N SER A 69 5.34 -9.88 9.79
CA SER A 69 5.94 -10.81 8.83
C SER A 69 4.88 -11.84 8.43
N ASP A 70 4.51 -11.85 7.14
CA ASP A 70 3.64 -12.88 6.59
C ASP A 70 4.45 -14.17 6.48
N PRO A 71 4.04 -15.26 7.15
CA PRO A 71 4.74 -16.54 7.05
C PRO A 71 4.85 -17.08 5.62
N SER A 72 3.98 -16.65 4.69
CA SER A 72 4.07 -17.06 3.29
C SER A 72 5.06 -16.26 2.44
N GLU A 73 5.48 -15.07 2.90
CA GLU A 73 6.42 -14.18 2.20
C GLU A 73 7.80 -14.12 2.88
N ALA A 74 7.96 -14.84 4.00
CA ALA A 74 9.24 -15.02 4.67
C ALA A 74 10.11 -15.97 3.84
N VAL A 75 11.03 -15.39 3.06
CA VAL A 75 12.12 -16.10 2.36
C VAL A 75 13.12 -16.64 3.37
#